data_AF-A0A232M6J4-F1
#
_entry.id   AF-A0A232M6J4-F1
#
_cell.length_a   1.000
_cell.length_b   1.000
_cell.length_c   1.000
_cell.angle_alpha   90.00
_cell.angle_beta   90.00
_cell.angle_gamma   90.00
#
_symmetry.space_group_name_H-M   'P 1'
#
loop_
_entity.id
_entity.type
_entity.pdbx_description
1 polymer ?
#
loop_
_entity_poly.entity_id
_entity_poly.type
_entity_poly.pdbx_seq_one_letter_code
_entity_poly.pdbx_strand_id
1 'polypeptide(L)'
;IYGYDSWRLYICEKALYFLCSRYLVFKSRLRTALTMAALAAFRDREFIAVIGDEDSVTGLLLAGVGHVTDPPHSQRNFLVVDSKTETSAIERAFQNFTQERKDIGVLLINQHVADRIRPIVDSFSEAFPAVLEIPSKDHPYDPEKDSVLKRVRRLFGE
;
A
#
# COMPACT_ATOMS: atom_id res chain seq x y z
N ILE A 1 -0.32 -7.05 -73.85
CA ILE A 1 -1.13 -5.81 -73.71
C ILE A 1 -1.67 -5.83 -72.30
N TYR A 2 -1.16 -4.91 -71.49
CA TYR A 2 -1.35 -4.79 -70.05
C TYR A 2 -2.73 -4.23 -69.69
N GLY A 3 -3.22 -4.59 -68.51
CA GLY A 3 -4.28 -3.84 -67.85
C GLY A 3 -5.00 -4.70 -66.82
N TYR A 4 -4.67 -4.52 -65.54
CA TYR A 4 -5.59 -4.40 -64.40
C TYR A 4 -4.77 -4.22 -63.10
N ASP A 5 -3.97 -3.16 -63.06
CA ASP A 5 -3.47 -2.51 -61.85
C ASP A 5 -4.53 -1.50 -61.40
N SER A 6 -5.25 -1.73 -60.29
CA SER A 6 -5.85 -0.64 -59.47
C SER A 6 -6.59 -1.09 -58.18
N TRP A 7 -6.39 -2.29 -57.64
CA TRP A 7 -7.16 -2.74 -56.44
C TRP A 7 -6.33 -3.15 -55.21
N ARG A 8 -4.99 -3.23 -55.32
CA ARG A 8 -4.15 -3.77 -54.24
C ARG A 8 -3.66 -2.77 -53.20
N LEU A 9 -3.85 -1.46 -53.42
CA LEU A 9 -3.39 -0.40 -52.50
C LEU A 9 -4.48 0.17 -51.58
N TYR A 10 -5.77 -0.01 -51.90
CA TYR A 10 -6.87 0.57 -51.09
C TYR A 10 -7.26 -0.24 -49.85
N ILE A 11 -6.89 -1.52 -49.77
CA ILE A 11 -7.25 -2.40 -48.63
C ILE A 11 -6.21 -2.34 -47.50
N CYS A 12 -4.98 -1.94 -47.79
CA CYS A 12 -3.91 -1.95 -46.79
C CYS A 12 -3.90 -0.70 -45.90
N GLU A 13 -4.37 0.45 -46.38
CA GLU A 13 -4.30 1.72 -45.63
C GLU A 13 -5.45 1.86 -44.60
N LYS A 14 -6.65 1.32 -44.89
CA LYS A 14 -7.78 1.39 -43.95
C LYS A 14 -7.72 0.39 -42.79
N ALA A 15 -7.04 -0.74 -42.95
CA ALA A 15 -6.92 -1.75 -41.89
C ALA A 15 -6.00 -1.28 -40.75
N LEU A 16 -4.95 -0.51 -41.07
CA LEU A 16 -3.97 -0.06 -40.08
C LEU A 16 -4.52 1.05 -39.16
N TYR A 17 -5.34 1.95 -39.70
CA TYR A 17 -6.04 2.98 -38.90
C TYR A 17 -7.08 2.37 -37.95
N PHE A 18 -7.78 1.31 -38.38
CA PHE A 18 -8.81 0.67 -37.54
C PHE A 18 -8.22 -0.16 -36.39
N LEU A 19 -7.06 -0.81 -36.60
CA LEU A 19 -6.36 -1.50 -35.52
C LEU A 19 -5.63 -0.53 -34.57
N CYS A 20 -5.04 0.56 -35.08
CA CYS A 20 -4.33 1.54 -34.25
C CYS A 20 -5.30 2.34 -33.34
N SER A 21 -6.46 2.73 -33.86
CA SER A 21 -7.45 3.47 -33.07
C SER A 21 -8.10 2.63 -31.96
N ARG A 22 -8.23 1.31 -32.14
CA ARG A 22 -8.70 0.40 -31.07
C ARG A 22 -7.60 0.07 -30.05
N TYR A 23 -6.34 -0.02 -30.47
CA TYR A 23 -5.22 -0.31 -29.56
C TYR A 23 -4.91 0.85 -28.61
N LEU A 24 -4.99 2.10 -29.08
CA LEU A 24 -4.74 3.27 -28.23
C LEU A 24 -5.84 3.50 -27.18
N VAL A 25 -7.11 3.30 -27.56
CA VAL A 25 -8.26 3.40 -26.65
C VAL A 25 -8.27 2.24 -25.65
N PHE A 26 -7.88 1.04 -26.05
CA PHE A 26 -7.79 -0.11 -25.13
C PHE A 26 -6.66 0.08 -24.09
N LYS A 27 -5.53 0.67 -24.48
CA LYS A 27 -4.39 0.94 -23.58
C LYS A 27 -4.64 2.12 -22.63
N SER A 28 -5.43 3.14 -23.05
CA SER A 28 -5.85 4.22 -22.15
C SER A 28 -6.87 3.72 -21.12
N ARG A 29 -7.85 2.92 -21.55
CA ARG A 29 -8.91 2.37 -20.68
C ARG A 29 -8.37 1.38 -19.64
N LEU A 30 -7.33 0.60 -19.95
CA LEU A 30 -6.68 -0.29 -18.99
C LEU A 30 -5.92 0.49 -17.89
N ARG A 31 -5.29 1.62 -18.24
CA ARG A 31 -4.67 2.51 -17.24
C ARG A 31 -5.71 3.20 -16.37
N THR A 32 -6.82 3.68 -16.95
CA THR A 32 -7.89 4.35 -16.20
C THR A 32 -8.63 3.38 -15.25
N ALA A 33 -8.89 2.15 -15.69
CA ALA A 33 -9.55 1.14 -14.85
C ALA A 33 -8.68 0.70 -13.67
N LEU A 34 -7.36 0.54 -13.87
CA LEU A 34 -6.42 0.20 -12.80
C LEU A 34 -6.33 1.32 -11.76
N THR A 35 -6.31 2.59 -12.20
CA THR A 35 -6.34 3.75 -11.28
C THR A 35 -7.67 3.89 -10.55
N MET A 36 -8.81 3.61 -11.20
CA MET A 36 -10.13 3.72 -10.57
C MET A 36 -10.39 2.60 -9.55
N ALA A 37 -9.87 1.38 -9.78
CA ALA A 37 -9.95 0.30 -8.80
C ALA A 37 -9.09 0.58 -7.56
N ALA A 38 -7.87 1.11 -7.75
CA ALA A 38 -7.00 1.53 -6.65
C ALA A 38 -7.60 2.72 -5.87
N LEU A 39 -8.22 3.68 -6.56
CA LEU A 39 -8.89 4.82 -5.94
C LEU A 39 -10.18 4.42 -5.20
N ALA A 40 -10.92 3.44 -5.72
CA ALA A 40 -12.09 2.88 -5.05
C ALA A 40 -11.69 2.13 -3.77
N ALA A 41 -10.60 1.36 -3.80
CA ALA A 41 -10.05 0.71 -2.61
C ALA A 41 -9.55 1.71 -1.55
N PHE A 42 -9.19 2.94 -1.94
CA PHE A 42 -8.82 4.02 -1.02
C PHE A 42 -10.04 4.72 -0.41
N ARG A 43 -11.19 4.76 -1.11
CA ARG A 43 -12.38 5.50 -0.65
C ARG A 43 -13.02 4.94 0.61
N ASP A 44 -12.90 3.64 0.84
CA ASP A 44 -13.49 2.96 2.00
C ASP A 44 -12.50 2.84 3.19
N ARG A 45 -11.30 3.39 3.04
CA ARG A 45 -10.18 3.29 4.00
C ARG A 45 -9.89 4.65 4.62
N GLU A 46 -10.67 5.00 5.63
CA GLU A 46 -10.60 6.31 6.29
C GLU A 46 -9.63 6.33 7.48
N PHE A 47 -9.40 5.18 8.12
CA PHE A 47 -8.70 5.15 9.40
C PHE A 47 -7.20 4.94 9.27
N ILE A 48 -6.49 5.56 10.22
CA ILE A 48 -5.06 5.34 10.44
C ILE A 48 -4.93 4.48 11.70
N ALA A 49 -4.13 3.41 11.60
CA ALA A 49 -3.78 2.57 12.72
C ALA A 49 -2.35 2.84 13.19
N VAL A 50 -2.09 2.63 14.47
CA VAL A 50 -0.80 2.97 15.10
C VAL A 50 -0.30 1.82 15.96
N ILE A 51 0.95 1.39 15.77
CA ILE A 51 1.65 0.45 16.64
C ILE A 51 2.95 1.11 17.07
N GLY A 52 3.09 1.44 18.35
CA GLY A 52 4.29 2.12 18.80
C GLY A 52 4.36 2.28 20.31
N ASP A 53 5.40 2.98 20.76
CA ASP A 53 5.59 3.27 22.18
C ASP A 53 4.53 4.25 22.68
N GLU A 54 4.39 4.32 24.00
CA GLU A 54 3.46 5.22 24.69
C GLU A 54 3.57 6.67 24.20
N ASP A 55 4.78 7.20 24.07
CA ASP A 55 5.03 8.58 23.63
C ASP A 55 4.54 8.83 22.20
N SER A 56 4.76 7.87 21.28
CA SER A 56 4.38 8.00 19.87
C SER A 56 2.87 7.86 19.68
N VAL A 57 2.27 6.87 20.35
CA VAL A 57 0.82 6.65 20.32
C VAL A 57 0.09 7.84 20.93
N THR A 58 0.55 8.36 22.06
CA THR A 58 -0.06 9.52 22.72
C THR A 58 -0.04 10.75 21.80
N GLY A 59 1.08 11.02 21.13
CA GLY A 59 1.16 12.14 20.17
C GLY A 59 0.15 12.01 19.02
N LEU A 60 -0.03 10.80 18.48
CA LEU A 60 -0.96 10.54 17.38
C LEU A 60 -2.43 10.56 17.83
N LEU A 61 -2.71 10.12 19.05
CA LEU A 61 -4.04 10.23 19.65
C LEU A 61 -4.43 11.70 19.86
N LEU A 62 -3.50 12.55 20.30
CA LEU A 62 -3.72 13.99 20.43
C LEU A 62 -3.95 14.68 19.07
N ALA A 63 -3.39 14.12 17.99
CA ALA A 63 -3.66 14.58 16.62
C ALA A 63 -5.06 14.16 16.11
N GLY A 64 -5.83 13.39 16.87
CA GLY A 64 -7.19 12.97 16.52
C GLY A 64 -7.27 11.68 15.70
N VAL A 65 -6.18 10.89 15.63
CA VAL A 65 -6.17 9.59 14.92
C VAL A 65 -6.91 8.49 15.69
N GLY A 66 -7.10 8.66 17.00
CA GLY A 66 -7.71 7.67 17.87
C GLY A 66 -9.17 7.41 17.53
N HIS A 67 -9.47 6.22 17.03
CA HIS A 67 -10.83 5.73 16.86
C HIS A 67 -11.03 4.39 17.59
N VAL A 68 -12.19 4.25 18.21
CA VAL A 68 -12.64 3.05 18.90
C VAL A 68 -14.00 2.69 18.34
N THR A 69 -14.10 1.49 17.80
CA THR A 69 -15.35 1.00 17.20
C THR A 69 -16.39 0.77 18.29
N ASP A 70 -17.67 1.06 17.98
CA ASP A 70 -18.78 0.88 18.91
C ASP A 70 -18.99 -0.60 19.30
N PRO A 71 -19.59 -0.90 20.48
CA PRO A 71 -19.87 -2.26 20.92
C PRO A 71 -20.72 -3.05 19.90
N PRO A 72 -20.55 -4.39 19.76
CA PRO A 72 -20.04 -5.35 20.75
C PRO A 72 -18.55 -5.73 20.62
N HIS A 73 -17.87 -5.37 19.52
CA HIS A 73 -16.45 -5.62 19.31
C HIS A 73 -15.67 -4.31 19.36
N SER A 74 -15.43 -3.83 20.58
CA SER A 74 -14.65 -2.60 20.80
C SER A 74 -13.19 -2.83 20.39
N GLN A 75 -12.90 -2.62 19.10
CA GLN A 75 -11.56 -2.66 18.55
C GLN A 75 -11.02 -1.24 18.45
N ARG A 76 -9.81 -1.06 19.00
CA ARG A 76 -9.06 0.19 18.97
C ARG A 76 -8.12 0.18 17.77
N ASN A 77 -7.88 1.35 17.19
CA ASN A 77 -6.97 1.50 16.05
C ASN A 77 -5.49 1.63 16.48
N PHE A 78 -5.17 1.43 17.75
CA PHE A 78 -3.82 1.60 18.25
C PHE A 78 -3.42 0.50 19.23
N LEU A 79 -2.14 0.16 19.20
CA LEU A 79 -1.48 -0.70 20.18
C LEU A 79 -0.30 0.06 20.79
N VAL A 80 -0.33 0.18 22.12
CA VAL A 80 0.82 0.67 22.89
C VAL A 80 1.75 -0.50 23.16
N VAL A 81 3.02 -0.34 22.79
CA VAL A 81 4.06 -1.35 22.96
C VAL A 81 5.02 -0.89 24.04
N ASP A 82 5.11 -1.68 25.10
CA ASP A 82 6.10 -1.51 26.16
C ASP A 82 7.21 -2.56 26.01
N SER A 83 8.31 -2.38 26.74
CA SER A 83 9.37 -3.39 26.86
C SER A 83 8.88 -4.73 27.44
N LYS A 84 7.71 -4.75 28.08
CA LYS A 84 7.08 -5.95 28.65
C LYS A 84 6.11 -6.63 27.66
N THR A 85 5.75 -5.96 26.57
CA THR A 85 4.80 -6.49 25.60
C THR A 85 5.44 -7.63 24.80
N GLU A 86 4.78 -8.79 24.79
CA GLU A 86 5.24 -9.97 24.04
C GLU A 86 5.23 -9.71 22.53
N THR A 87 6.20 -10.30 21.82
CA THR A 87 6.28 -10.19 20.35
C THR A 87 5.03 -10.80 19.69
N SER A 88 4.50 -11.89 20.26
CA SER A 88 3.27 -12.55 19.83
C SER A 88 2.06 -11.60 19.76
N ALA A 89 1.95 -10.65 20.70
CA ALA A 89 0.87 -9.67 20.74
C ALA A 89 0.99 -8.65 19.60
N ILE A 90 2.22 -8.24 19.27
CA ILE A 90 2.52 -7.29 18.18
C ILE A 90 2.19 -7.94 16.83
N GLU A 91 2.56 -9.21 16.65
CA GLU A 91 2.24 -9.96 15.43
C GLU A 91 0.73 -10.08 15.21
N ARG A 92 -0.02 -10.43 16.27
CA ARG A 92 -1.49 -10.52 16.22
C ARG A 92 -2.12 -9.17 15.89
N ALA A 93 -1.64 -8.08 16.48
CA ALA A 93 -2.15 -6.74 16.20
C ALA A 93 -1.85 -6.32 14.75
N PHE A 94 -0.65 -6.60 14.26
CA PHE A 94 -0.28 -6.34 12.87
C PHE A 94 -1.16 -7.11 11.89
N GLN A 95 -1.41 -8.40 12.15
CA GLN A 95 -2.31 -9.23 11.34
C GLN A 95 -3.76 -8.74 11.38
N ASN A 96 -4.26 -8.35 12.55
CA ASN A 96 -5.61 -7.78 12.68
C ASN A 96 -5.77 -6.49 11.85
N PHE A 97 -4.80 -5.56 11.96
CA PHE A 97 -4.84 -4.29 11.22
C PHE A 97 -4.63 -4.44 9.71
N THR A 98 -4.00 -5.53 9.25
CA THR A 98 -3.74 -5.76 7.83
C THR A 98 -4.79 -6.65 7.16
N GLN A 99 -5.24 -7.73 7.82
CA GLN A 99 -6.08 -8.77 7.21
C GLN A 99 -7.54 -8.68 7.64
N GLU A 100 -7.82 -8.46 8.93
CA GLU A 100 -9.18 -8.45 9.46
C GLU A 100 -9.88 -7.12 9.16
N ARG A 101 -9.15 -6.00 9.29
CA ARG A 101 -9.67 -4.65 9.15
C ARG A 101 -9.40 -4.04 7.78
N LYS A 102 -10.47 -3.88 7.00
CA LYS A 102 -10.41 -3.30 5.64
C LYS A 102 -10.62 -1.80 5.60
N ASP A 103 -10.99 -1.20 6.72
CA ASP A 103 -11.25 0.23 6.92
C ASP A 103 -9.97 1.04 7.24
N ILE A 104 -8.86 0.33 7.51
CA ILE A 104 -7.55 0.95 7.72
C ILE A 104 -6.88 1.20 6.36
N GLY A 105 -6.51 2.46 6.14
CA GLY A 105 -5.76 2.91 4.98
C GLY A 105 -4.26 2.91 5.20
N VAL A 106 -3.83 3.38 6.37
CA VAL A 106 -2.42 3.57 6.72
C VAL A 106 -2.15 2.96 8.09
N LEU A 107 -1.07 2.19 8.19
CA LEU A 107 -0.55 1.64 9.43
C LEU A 107 0.79 2.31 9.74
N LEU A 108 0.81 3.10 10.81
CA LEU A 108 2.03 3.69 11.35
C LEU A 108 2.64 2.71 12.35
N ILE A 109 3.89 2.34 12.17
CA ILE A 109 4.62 1.46 13.10
C ILE A 109 5.96 2.07 13.47
N ASN A 110 6.33 2.04 14.75
CA ASN A 110 7.66 2.49 15.14
C ASN A 110 8.72 1.51 14.59
N GLN A 111 9.83 2.03 14.08
CA GLN A 111 10.85 1.22 13.43
C GLN A 111 11.44 0.12 14.34
N HIS A 112 11.71 0.43 15.61
CA HIS A 112 12.22 -0.56 16.58
C HIS A 112 11.20 -1.66 16.90
N VAL A 113 9.90 -1.36 16.79
CA VAL A 113 8.84 -2.37 16.92
C VAL A 113 8.77 -3.23 15.66
N ALA A 114 8.88 -2.63 14.48
CA ALA A 114 8.91 -3.34 13.21
C ALA A 114 10.11 -4.31 13.11
N ASP A 115 11.26 -3.94 13.68
CA ASP A 115 12.44 -4.81 13.79
C ASP A 115 12.16 -6.12 14.55
N ARG A 116 11.24 -6.11 15.53
CA ARG A 116 10.86 -7.33 16.29
C ARG A 116 10.05 -8.31 15.45
N ILE A 117 9.24 -7.81 14.52
CA ILE A 117 8.34 -8.59 13.67
C ILE A 117 8.77 -8.57 12.19
N ARG A 118 10.07 -8.38 11.96
CA ARG A 118 10.65 -8.15 10.64
C ARG A 118 10.23 -9.16 9.56
N PRO A 119 10.14 -10.48 9.83
CA PRO A 119 9.71 -11.45 8.83
C PRO A 119 8.29 -11.19 8.32
N ILE A 120 7.40 -10.73 9.19
CA ILE A 120 5.99 -10.48 8.84
C ILE A 120 5.89 -9.21 8.01
N VAL A 121 6.57 -8.14 8.42
CA VAL A 121 6.56 -6.84 7.72
C VAL A 121 7.16 -6.99 6.32
N ASP A 122 8.31 -7.67 6.19
CA ASP A 122 8.94 -7.87 4.88
C ASP A 122 8.11 -8.80 3.97
N SER A 123 7.36 -9.75 4.54
CA SER A 123 6.43 -10.62 3.79
C SER A 123 5.20 -9.88 3.27
N PHE A 124 4.81 -8.78 3.93
CA PHE A 124 3.66 -7.99 3.54
C PHE A 124 3.98 -7.19 2.26
N SER A 125 3.23 -7.48 1.20
CA SER A 125 3.41 -6.89 -0.13
C SER A 125 2.09 -6.39 -0.73
N GLU A 126 1.02 -6.41 0.05
CA GLU A 126 -0.25 -5.85 -0.37
C GLU A 126 -0.16 -4.32 -0.45
N ALA A 127 -0.91 -3.73 -1.39
CA ALA A 127 -0.94 -2.29 -1.57
C ALA A 127 -1.61 -1.57 -0.39
N PHE A 128 -2.46 -2.27 0.36
CA PHE A 128 -3.21 -1.71 1.48
C PHE A 128 -3.35 -2.71 2.63
N PRO A 129 -3.29 -2.25 3.89
CA PRO A 129 -2.97 -0.89 4.32
C PRO A 129 -1.51 -0.51 4.01
N ALA A 130 -1.24 0.78 3.80
CA ALA A 130 0.11 1.27 3.59
C ALA A 130 0.86 1.26 4.93
N VAL A 131 1.89 0.42 5.05
CA VAL A 131 2.73 0.32 6.25
C VAL A 131 3.85 1.35 6.17
N LEU A 132 3.93 2.24 7.16
CA LEU A 132 4.95 3.27 7.25
C LEU A 132 5.71 3.16 8.58
N GLU A 133 7.03 2.98 8.48
CA GLU A 133 7.94 2.95 9.63
C GLU A 133 8.26 4.39 10.08
N ILE A 134 7.99 4.72 11.34
CA ILE A 134 8.30 6.02 11.94
C ILE A 134 9.39 5.88 13.03
N PRO A 135 10.24 6.90 13.23
CA PRO A 135 11.16 6.91 14.38
C PRO A 135 10.40 7.06 15.70
N SER A 136 11.03 6.61 16.78
CA SER A 136 10.57 6.90 18.14
C SER A 136 11.48 7.95 18.79
N LYS A 137 11.11 8.39 19.99
CA LYS A 137 11.86 9.39 20.75
C LYS A 137 13.27 8.91 21.11
N ASP A 138 13.39 7.66 21.54
CA ASP A 138 14.64 7.09 22.05
C ASP A 138 15.45 6.36 20.97
N HIS A 139 14.81 5.99 19.84
CA HIS A 139 15.43 5.25 18.76
C HIS A 139 15.36 6.05 17.45
N PRO A 140 16.50 6.65 17.02
CA PRO A 140 16.54 7.41 15.77
C PRO A 140 16.33 6.50 14.55
N TYR A 141 15.84 7.09 13.46
CA TYR A 141 15.59 6.37 12.21
C TYR A 141 16.87 5.86 11.56
N ASP A 142 16.92 4.58 11.24
CA ASP A 142 18.01 3.95 10.50
C ASP A 142 17.55 3.57 9.06
N PRO A 143 18.02 4.26 8.02
CA PRO A 143 17.59 4.01 6.64
C PRO A 143 18.07 2.66 6.09
N GLU A 144 19.07 2.03 6.69
CA GLU A 144 19.56 0.72 6.22
C GLU A 144 18.60 -0.41 6.55
N LYS A 145 17.76 -0.21 7.57
CA LYS A 145 16.83 -1.23 8.04
C LYS A 145 15.52 -1.22 7.28
N ASP A 146 15.06 -0.08 6.78
CA ASP A 146 13.77 0.08 6.11
C ASP A 146 13.57 -0.86 4.91
N SER A 147 12.41 -1.53 4.90
CA SER A 147 12.00 -2.48 3.86
C SER A 147 11.78 -1.80 2.51
N VAL A 148 11.29 -0.56 2.51
CA VAL A 148 11.02 0.21 1.29
C VAL A 148 12.32 0.64 0.63
N LEU A 149 13.25 1.22 1.39
CA LEU A 149 14.56 1.61 0.89
C LEU A 149 15.37 0.42 0.35
N LYS A 150 15.29 -0.76 0.98
CA LYS A 150 15.91 -1.99 0.44
C LYS A 150 15.35 -2.38 -0.93
N ARG A 151 14.03 -2.26 -1.12
CA ARG A 151 13.38 -2.52 -2.43
C ARG A 151 13.82 -1.51 -3.48
N VAL A 152 13.95 -0.24 -3.09
CA VAL A 152 14.41 0.84 -3.98
C VAL A 152 15.88 0.63 -4.38
N ARG A 153 16.79 0.33 -3.45
CA ARG A 153 18.20 0.05 -3.75
C ARG A 153 18.37 -1.12 -4.74
N ARG A 154 17.60 -2.20 -4.57
CA ARG A 154 17.57 -3.33 -5.53
C ARG A 154 17.15 -2.91 -6.94
N LEU A 155 16.25 -1.92 -7.07
CA LEU A 155 15.82 -1.39 -8.37
C LEU A 155 16.88 -0.47 -9.00
N PHE A 156 17.72 0.17 -8.18
CA PHE A 156 18.79 1.04 -8.62
C PHE A 156 20.13 0.32 -8.88
N GLY A 157 20.21 -0.99 -8.65
CA GLY A 157 21.32 -1.83 -9.12
C GLY A 157 22.63 -1.66 -8.33
N GLU A 158 22.54 -1.34 -7.05
CA GLU A 158 23.63 -1.50 -6.06
C GLU A 158 23.32 -2.64 -5.09
#